data_AF-A0A659U8Y3-F1
#
_entry.id   AF-A0A659U8Y3-F1
#
_cell.length_a   1.000
_cell.length_b   1.000
_cell.length_c   1.000
_cell.angle_alpha   90.00
_cell.angle_beta   90.00
_cell.angle_gamma   90.00
#
_symmetry.space_group_name_H-M   'P 1'
#
loop_
_entity.id
_entity.type
_entity.pdbx_description
1 polymer ?
#
loop_
_entity_poly.entity_id
_entity_poly.type
_entity_poly.pdbx_seq_one_letter_code
_entity_poly.pdbx_strand_id
1 'polypeptide(L)' 'MKAARLYGPGDLRVEDVAAPGIPDAGWAKLRIDAAGICGSDLH' A
#
# COMPACT_ATOMS: atom_id res chain seq x y z
N MET A 1 -1.04 -10.58 0.29
CA MET A 1 -0.12 -9.77 1.12
C MET A 1 -0.93 -8.77 1.90
N LYS A 2 -0.51 -8.40 3.11
CA LYS A 2 -1.23 -7.39 3.89
C LYS A 2 -0.99 -5.99 3.35
N ALA A 3 -2.04 -5.17 3.31
CA ALA A 3 -1.98 -3.77 2.93
C ALA A 3 -2.98 -2.95 3.77
N ALA A 4 -2.62 -1.70 4.08
CA ALA A 4 -3.56 -0.72 4.60
C ALA A 4 -4.24 0.00 3.42
N ARG A 5 -5.58 -0.02 3.34
CA ARG A 5 -6.36 0.66 2.30
C ARG A 5 -7.38 1.61 2.92
N LEU A 6 -7.43 2.83 2.38
CA LEU A 6 -8.40 3.84 2.77
C LEU A 6 -9.58 3.81 1.77
N TYR A 7 -10.80 3.64 2.27
CA TYR A 7 -12.02 3.64 1.45
C TYR A 7 -12.82 4.94 1.57
N GLY A 8 -12.50 5.75 2.56
CA GLY A 8 -13.14 7.04 2.84
C GLY A 8 -12.68 7.58 4.20
N PRO A 9 -13.11 8.80 4.58
CA PRO A 9 -12.76 9.39 5.86
C PRO A 9 -13.10 8.46 7.04
N GLY A 10 -12.09 8.13 7.84
CA GLY A 10 -12.24 7.22 8.99
C GLY A 10 -12.34 5.73 8.66
N ASP A 11 -12.25 5.33 7.39
CA ASP A 11 -12.36 3.95 6.93
C ASP A 11 -11.03 3.40 6.39
N LEU A 12 -10.05 3.26 7.29
CA LEU A 12 -8.75 2.63 7.02
C LEU A 12 -8.79 1.17 7.48
N ARG A 13 -8.52 0.24 6.56
CA ARG A 13 -8.56 -1.20 6.83
C ARG A 13 -7.23 -1.85 6.50
N VAL A 14 -6.82 -2.79 7.35
CA VAL A 14 -5.72 -3.71 7.05
C VAL A 14 -6.31 -5.00 6.52
N GLU A 15 -6.01 -5.32 5.27
CA GLU A 15 -6.60 -6.47 4.59
C GLU A 15 -5.57 -7.25 3.77
N ASP A 16 -5.93 -8.49 3.44
CA ASP A 16 -5.13 -9.32 2.55
C ASP A 16 -5.53 -9.07 1.09
N VAL A 17 -4.57 -8.59 0.29
CA VAL A 17 -4.72 -8.30 -1.14
C VAL A 17 -3.85 -9.22 -1.99
N ALA A 18 -4.17 -9.34 -3.28
CA ALA A 18 -3.29 -10.02 -4.23
C ALA A 18 -1.92 -9.33 -4.26
N ALA A 19 -0.84 -10.11 -4.26
CA ALA A 19 0.49 -9.55 -4.44
C ALA A 19 0.63 -8.95 -5.84
N PRO A 20 1.41 -7.86 -6.02
CA PRO A 20 1.72 -7.36 -7.35
C PRO A 20 2.34 -8.45 -8.23
N GLY A 21 1.92 -8.46 -9.49
CA GLY A 21 2.39 -9.40 -10.51
C GLY A 21 3.87 -9.21 -10.88
N ILE A 22 4.22 -9.66 -12.08
CA ILE A 22 5.53 -9.38 -12.66
C ILE A 22 5.54 -7.90 -13.06
N PRO A 23 6.56 -7.11 -12.67
CA PRO A 23 6.64 -5.71 -13.05
C PRO A 23 6.90 -5.57 -14.56
N ASP A 24 6.39 -4.50 -15.16
CA ASP A 24 6.67 -4.14 -16.54
C ASP A 24 8.16 -3.80 -16.77
N ALA A 25 8.57 -3.73 -18.03
CA ALA A 25 9.93 -3.31 -18.39
C ALA A 25 10.23 -1.91 -17.81
N GLY A 26 11.35 -1.80 -17.09
CA GLY A 26 11.78 -0.56 -16.42
C GLY A 26 11.25 -0.39 -14.99
N TRP A 27 10.42 -1.31 -14.49
CA TRP A 27 9.88 -1.26 -13.12
C TRP A 27 10.57 -2.27 -12.21
N ALA A 28 10.58 -2.00 -10.91
CA ALA A 28 11.08 -2.91 -9.88
C ALA A 28 9.97 -3.24 -8.88
N LYS A 29 9.90 -4.51 -8.46
CA LYS A 29 9.04 -4.94 -7.34
C LYS A 29 9.85 -4.93 -6.06
N LEU A 30 9.40 -4.18 -5.07
CA LEU A 30 10.06 -4.05 -3.77
C LEU A 30 9.29 -4.80 -2.69
N ARG A 31 10.04 -5.44 -1.78
CA ARG A 31 9.52 -5.89 -0.48
C ARG A 31 9.74 -4.78 0.53
N ILE A 32 8.67 -4.24 1.08
CA ILE A 32 8.73 -3.11 2.02
C ILE A 32 9.08 -3.63 3.42
N ASP A 33 10.18 -3.13 3.98
CA ASP A 33 10.58 -3.42 5.37
C ASP A 33 9.99 -2.39 6.36
N ALA A 34 9.83 -1.13 5.93
CA ALA A 34 9.22 -0.06 6.73
C ALA A 34 8.49 0.97 5.85
N ALA A 35 7.38 1.49 6.35
CA ALA A 35 6.62 2.60 5.76
C ALA A 35 6.10 3.52 6.88
N GLY A 36 6.20 4.83 6.67
CA GLY A 36 5.71 5.85 7.61
C GLY A 36 4.46 6.55 7.05
N ILE A 37 3.69 7.16 7.94
CA ILE A 37 2.54 7.98 7.59
C ILE A 37 3.00 9.43 7.45
N CYS A 38 2.52 10.12 6.42
CA CYS A 38 2.72 11.55 6.24
C CYS A 38 1.51 12.34 6.75
N GLY A 39 1.71 13.57 7.23
CA GLY A 39 0.60 14.45 7.63
C GLY A 39 -0.37 14.78 6.48
N SER A 40 0.08 14.67 5.22
CA SER A 40 -0.78 14.84 4.05
C SER A 40 -1.75 13.68 3.83
N ASP A 41 -1.51 12.50 4.39
CA ASP A 41 -2.41 11.35 4.23
C ASP A 41 -3.78 11.58 4.93
N LEU A 42 -3.88 12.61 5.76
CA LEU A 42 -5.11 13.01 6.46
C LEU A 42 -6.03 13.93 5.63
N HIS A 43 -5.50 14.66 4.64
CA HIS A 43 -6.19 15.73 3.92
C HIS A 43 -6.51 15.31 2.48
#